data_AF-A0A8T0FS06-F1
#
_entry.id   AF-A0A8T0FS06-F1
#
_cell.length_a   1.000
_cell.length_b   1.000
_cell.length_c   1.000
_cell.angle_alpha   90.00
_cell.angle_beta   90.00
_cell.angle_gamma   90.00
#
_symmetry.space_group_name_H-M   'P 1'
#
loop_
_entity.id
_entity.type
_entity.pdbx_description
1 polymer ?
#
loop_
_entity_poly.entity_id
_entity_poly.type
_entity_poly.pdbx_seq_one_letter_code
_entity_poly.pdbx_strand_id
1 'polypeptide(L)'
;MPKYMPRRRRRKVEFSHITYDDSNRAVEVTDDDENNAFLDDVSFNRSNQTSRRFQKKITIQDLYEENDPDVEILLKEMATMRINSVVEYPKGTQLKLIISFEDGSQALLKPTEVNIYADNICFHGHCKQYCDTSHAICGQPVAVEVSLATMLQLERKKWKNPWRRSYRKRNPMAEWEKNDLYCQVVKKQALYNNSKRLADLMDVFILDFLIGEGVDKFGRADHDELSILTPLMQCCFLHSKTFHKLVELQHDDFKLSALMRCSLHQDPLTPVLSNAHLEALDRRLEIILHTIRSCIQEHGMNNVFCR
;
A
#
# COMPACT_ATOMS: atom_id res chain seq x y z
N MET A 1 -48.81 13.26 -15.94
CA MET A 1 -48.25 11.91 -15.65
C MET A 1 -47.67 11.31 -16.92
N PRO A 2 -46.35 11.29 -17.10
CA PRO A 2 -45.73 10.51 -18.17
C PRO A 2 -45.46 9.08 -17.71
N LYS A 3 -45.84 8.14 -18.58
CA LYS A 3 -45.86 6.70 -18.40
C LYS A 3 -44.45 6.11 -18.33
N TYR A 4 -44.26 5.16 -17.41
CA TYR A 4 -43.07 4.32 -17.27
C TYR A 4 -42.70 3.61 -18.58
N MET A 5 -41.45 3.71 -19.00
CA MET A 5 -40.83 2.86 -20.04
C MET A 5 -40.23 1.61 -19.37
N PRO A 6 -40.45 0.39 -19.91
CA PRO A 6 -39.91 -0.83 -19.31
C PRO A 6 -38.40 -0.97 -19.56
N ARG A 7 -37.68 -1.39 -18.51
CA ARG A 7 -36.24 -1.70 -18.52
C ARG A 7 -35.93 -2.75 -19.59
N ARG A 8 -35.07 -2.41 -20.56
CA ARG A 8 -34.42 -3.41 -21.43
C ARG A 8 -33.62 -4.40 -20.58
N ARG A 9 -33.95 -5.69 -20.68
CA ARG A 9 -33.13 -6.79 -20.17
C ARG A 9 -31.74 -6.68 -20.81
N ARG A 10 -30.70 -6.46 -20.02
CA ARG A 10 -29.31 -6.63 -20.47
C ARG A 10 -29.11 -8.10 -20.78
N ARG A 11 -28.79 -8.43 -22.04
CA ARG A 11 -28.26 -9.76 -22.40
C ARG A 11 -26.93 -9.93 -21.67
N LYS A 12 -26.73 -11.10 -21.07
CA LYS A 12 -25.43 -11.58 -20.62
C LYS A 12 -24.56 -11.68 -21.88
N VAL A 13 -23.45 -10.96 -21.94
CA VAL A 13 -22.41 -11.21 -22.94
C VAL A 13 -21.45 -12.15 -22.23
N GLU A 14 -21.38 -13.39 -22.71
CA GLU A 14 -20.35 -14.35 -22.32
C GLU A 14 -19.04 -13.88 -22.96
N PHE A 15 -18.01 -13.69 -22.14
CA PHE A 15 -16.67 -13.36 -22.60
C PHE A 15 -15.95 -14.68 -22.87
N SER A 16 -15.70 -15.02 -24.13
CA SER A 16 -14.76 -16.07 -24.48
C SER A 16 -13.34 -15.53 -24.30
N HIS A 17 -12.54 -16.23 -23.49
CA HIS A 17 -11.10 -15.93 -23.35
C HIS A 17 -10.38 -16.39 -24.63
N ILE A 18 -9.75 -15.45 -25.34
CA ILE A 18 -8.87 -15.76 -26.47
C ILE A 18 -7.44 -15.81 -25.92
N THR A 19 -6.76 -16.94 -26.13
CA THR A 19 -5.31 -17.06 -25.92
C THR A 19 -4.63 -17.30 -27.27
N TYR A 20 -3.39 -16.85 -27.37
CA TYR A 20 -2.54 -17.00 -28.56
C TYR A 20 -1.46 -18.03 -28.25
N ASP A 21 -1.22 -18.96 -29.17
CA ASP A 21 -0.08 -19.88 -29.08
C ASP A 21 1.22 -19.23 -29.58
N ASP A 22 2.35 -19.93 -29.42
CA ASP A 22 3.70 -19.48 -29.86
C ASP A 22 3.84 -19.27 -31.39
N SER A 23 2.79 -19.53 -32.17
CA SER A 23 2.68 -19.25 -33.60
C SER A 23 1.70 -18.12 -33.94
N ASN A 24 1.18 -17.43 -32.92
CA ASN A 24 0.30 -16.27 -33.01
C ASN A 24 -1.07 -16.57 -33.67
N ARG A 25 -1.56 -17.80 -33.54
CA ARG A 25 -2.88 -18.22 -34.04
C ARG A 25 -3.90 -18.22 -32.88
N ALA A 26 -5.06 -17.61 -33.09
CA ALA A 26 -6.13 -17.56 -32.08
C ALA A 26 -6.81 -18.93 -31.95
N VAL A 27 -6.91 -19.45 -30.73
CA VAL A 27 -7.63 -20.69 -30.41
C VAL A 27 -8.80 -20.36 -29.47
N GLU A 28 -10.00 -20.83 -29.82
CA GLU A 28 -11.20 -20.73 -28.98
C GLU A 28 -11.20 -21.86 -27.94
N VAL A 29 -11.26 -21.51 -26.65
CA VAL A 29 -11.41 -22.46 -25.54
C VAL A 29 -12.87 -22.42 -25.09
N THR A 30 -13.57 -23.56 -25.18
CA THR A 30 -14.94 -23.73 -24.69
C THR A 30 -14.94 -24.25 -23.25
N ASP A 31 -15.82 -23.69 -22.41
CA ASP A 31 -15.98 -23.96 -20.98
C ASP A 31 -16.59 -25.35 -20.66
N ASP A 32 -15.92 -26.46 -21.03
CA ASP A 32 -16.42 -27.82 -20.75
C ASP A 32 -15.34 -28.82 -20.30
N ASP A 33 -14.31 -28.40 -19.54
CA ASP A 33 -13.38 -29.35 -18.88
C ASP A 33 -12.91 -28.86 -17.49
N GLU A 34 -13.86 -28.71 -16.56
CA GLU A 34 -13.57 -28.89 -15.13
C GLU A 34 -13.39 -30.39 -14.85
N ASN A 35 -12.16 -30.91 -14.98
CA ASN A 35 -11.51 -31.84 -14.05
C ASN A 35 -10.28 -32.53 -14.66
N ASN A 36 -9.18 -32.45 -13.91
CA ASN A 36 -7.95 -33.24 -13.98
C ASN A 36 -6.93 -32.98 -15.10
N ALA A 37 -5.75 -32.59 -14.61
CA ALA A 37 -4.41 -33.02 -15.02
C ALA A 37 -3.57 -31.98 -15.78
N PHE A 38 -2.99 -31.04 -15.04
CA PHE A 38 -1.61 -30.58 -15.25
C PHE A 38 -0.97 -30.28 -13.89
N LEU A 39 -0.88 -31.33 -13.06
CA LEU A 39 0.07 -31.42 -11.96
C LEU A 39 1.12 -32.43 -12.39
N ASP A 40 2.31 -31.90 -12.71
CA ASP A 40 3.64 -32.50 -12.54
C ASP A 40 4.57 -32.05 -13.68
N ASP A 41 5.37 -31.02 -13.43
CA ASP A 41 6.84 -31.19 -13.45
C ASP A 41 7.53 -30.02 -12.74
N VAL A 42 8.73 -30.28 -12.21
CA VAL A 42 9.63 -29.46 -11.39
C VAL A 42 9.29 -29.45 -9.89
N SER A 43 9.75 -30.52 -9.26
CA SER A 43 10.03 -30.60 -7.82
C SER A 43 11.18 -29.64 -7.43
N PHE A 44 10.95 -28.33 -7.55
CA PHE A 44 11.74 -27.36 -6.78
C PHE A 44 11.41 -27.60 -5.31
N ASN A 45 12.41 -27.66 -4.44
CA ASN A 45 12.22 -27.97 -3.02
C ASN A 45 11.43 -26.83 -2.34
N ARG A 46 10.10 -26.85 -2.48
CA ARG A 46 9.16 -25.81 -2.05
C ARG A 46 9.26 -25.51 -0.56
N SER A 47 9.91 -26.36 0.23
CA SER A 47 10.12 -26.15 1.66
C SER A 47 11.16 -25.07 1.98
N ASN A 48 12.10 -24.78 1.07
CA ASN A 48 13.24 -23.88 1.31
C ASN A 48 13.13 -22.52 0.60
N GLN A 49 11.94 -22.14 0.16
CA GLN A 49 11.69 -20.83 -0.47
C GLN A 49 11.72 -19.72 0.58
N THR A 50 12.48 -18.66 0.31
CA THR A 50 12.59 -17.47 1.18
C THR A 50 11.22 -16.84 1.43
N SER A 51 10.39 -16.73 0.39
CA SER A 51 9.00 -16.26 0.50
C SER A 51 8.18 -17.05 1.51
N ARG A 52 8.35 -18.37 1.62
CA ARG A 52 7.64 -19.19 2.62
C ARG A 52 8.22 -19.05 4.02
N ARG A 53 9.54 -18.90 4.16
CA ARG A 53 10.16 -18.63 5.47
C ARG A 53 9.65 -17.30 6.02
N PHE A 54 9.60 -16.27 5.19
CA PHE A 54 8.99 -14.98 5.51
C PHE A 54 7.55 -15.13 6.02
N GLN A 55 6.67 -15.85 5.30
CA GLN A 55 5.28 -16.05 5.73
C GLN A 55 5.16 -16.78 7.08
N LYS A 56 6.03 -17.75 7.34
CA LYS A 56 6.02 -18.54 8.59
C LYS A 56 6.48 -17.74 9.81
N LYS A 57 7.30 -16.70 9.61
CA LYS A 57 7.81 -15.83 10.67
C LYS A 57 6.83 -14.73 11.08
N ILE A 58 5.75 -14.51 10.31
CA ILE A 58 4.75 -13.48 10.65
C ILE A 58 4.15 -13.77 12.01
N THR A 59 4.19 -12.79 12.91
CA THR A 59 3.68 -12.91 14.27
C THR A 59 2.44 -12.03 14.49
N ILE A 60 1.88 -12.09 15.71
CA ILE A 60 0.80 -11.18 16.12
C ILE A 60 1.29 -9.74 16.34
N GLN A 61 2.60 -9.55 16.55
CA GLN A 61 3.18 -8.24 16.85
C GLN A 61 3.66 -7.57 15.56
N ASP A 62 4.42 -8.31 14.75
CA ASP A 62 5.16 -7.75 13.62
C ASP A 62 5.07 -8.65 12.37
N LEU A 63 5.20 -8.03 11.20
CA LEU A 63 5.23 -8.74 9.91
C LEU A 63 6.59 -9.41 9.68
N TYR A 64 7.67 -8.79 10.14
CA TYR A 64 9.04 -9.28 10.12
C TYR A 64 9.84 -8.59 11.23
N GLU A 65 10.97 -9.19 11.65
CA GLU A 65 11.85 -8.65 12.69
C GLU A 65 12.84 -7.62 12.12
N GLU A 66 13.36 -6.71 12.96
CA GLU A 66 14.19 -5.54 12.57
C GLU A 66 15.43 -5.88 11.73
N ASN A 67 15.97 -7.10 11.87
CA ASN A 67 17.15 -7.56 11.14
C ASN A 67 16.92 -8.94 10.49
N ASP A 68 15.71 -9.22 10.03
CA ASP A 68 15.39 -10.51 9.41
C ASP A 68 16.13 -10.68 8.07
N PRO A 69 17.11 -11.60 7.95
CA PRO A 69 17.87 -11.79 6.73
C PRO A 69 17.00 -12.28 5.56
N ASP A 70 15.86 -12.94 5.84
CA ASP A 70 14.96 -13.38 4.77
C ASP A 70 14.29 -12.20 4.05
N VAL A 71 14.17 -11.03 4.68
CA VAL A 71 13.60 -9.83 4.03
C VAL A 71 14.53 -9.34 2.94
N GLU A 72 15.82 -9.18 3.24
CA GLU A 72 16.82 -8.73 2.27
C GLU A 72 16.98 -9.72 1.10
N ILE A 73 17.02 -11.01 1.41
CA ILE A 73 17.07 -12.06 0.39
C ILE A 73 15.81 -12.01 -0.49
N LEU A 74 14.62 -11.86 0.10
CA LEU A 74 13.36 -11.79 -0.63
C LEU A 74 13.28 -10.56 -1.55
N LEU A 75 13.77 -9.40 -1.11
CA LEU A 75 13.84 -8.19 -1.94
C LEU A 75 14.73 -8.43 -3.17
N LYS A 76 15.91 -9.01 -2.97
CA LYS A 76 16.84 -9.34 -4.05
C LYS A 76 16.27 -10.39 -5.01
N GLU A 77 15.63 -11.42 -4.48
CA GLU A 77 14.94 -12.45 -5.27
C GLU A 77 13.83 -11.82 -6.13
N MET A 78 12.94 -11.00 -5.56
CA MET A 78 11.87 -10.34 -6.31
C MET A 78 12.40 -9.42 -7.43
N ALA A 79 13.57 -8.80 -7.24
CA ALA A 79 14.18 -7.92 -8.23
C ALA A 79 14.84 -8.66 -9.41
N THR A 80 15.21 -9.94 -9.25
CA THR A 80 16.07 -10.65 -10.20
C THR A 80 15.50 -11.96 -10.73
N MET A 81 14.56 -12.57 -10.01
CA MET A 81 13.99 -13.86 -10.36
C MET A 81 13.15 -13.77 -11.63
N ARG A 82 13.23 -14.81 -12.46
CA ARG A 82 12.50 -14.87 -13.72
C ARG A 82 10.99 -14.87 -13.47
N ILE A 83 10.30 -14.00 -14.19
CA ILE A 83 8.84 -13.96 -14.23
C ILE A 83 8.36 -15.09 -15.15
N ASN A 84 7.52 -15.97 -14.60
CA ASN A 84 6.88 -17.07 -15.33
C ASN A 84 5.54 -16.64 -15.93
N SER A 85 4.73 -15.88 -15.20
CA SER A 85 3.44 -15.38 -15.70
C SER A 85 3.04 -14.04 -15.09
N VAL A 86 2.18 -13.31 -15.80
CA VAL A 86 1.62 -12.03 -15.38
C VAL A 86 0.13 -12.03 -15.65
N VAL A 87 -0.66 -11.67 -14.64
CA VAL A 87 -2.13 -11.59 -14.75
C VAL A 87 -2.66 -10.29 -14.15
N GLU A 88 -3.75 -9.75 -14.69
CA GLU A 88 -4.38 -8.57 -14.11
C GLU A 88 -5.03 -8.88 -12.75
N TYR A 89 -4.79 -8.02 -11.76
CA TYR A 89 -5.43 -8.15 -10.46
C TYR A 89 -6.87 -7.64 -10.52
N PRO A 90 -7.88 -8.49 -10.28
CA PRO A 90 -9.28 -8.15 -10.58
C PRO A 90 -9.89 -7.10 -9.62
N LYS A 91 -9.22 -6.81 -8.50
CA LYS A 91 -9.74 -5.94 -7.44
C LYS A 91 -8.92 -4.67 -7.33
N GLY A 92 -9.47 -3.54 -7.75
CA GLY A 92 -8.74 -2.29 -7.64
C GLY A 92 -9.54 -1.11 -8.09
N THR A 93 -8.86 0.03 -8.09
CA THR A 93 -9.37 1.25 -8.71
C THR A 93 -8.44 1.63 -9.85
N GLN A 94 -7.13 1.61 -9.60
CA GLN A 94 -6.06 1.66 -10.60
C GLN A 94 -5.57 0.26 -11.02
N LEU A 95 -4.76 0.20 -12.08
CA LEU A 95 -4.12 -1.00 -12.61
C LEU A 95 -3.17 -1.63 -11.58
N LYS A 96 -3.26 -2.95 -11.44
CA LYS A 96 -2.35 -3.77 -10.64
C LYS A 96 -2.24 -5.13 -11.31
N LEU A 97 -1.05 -5.73 -11.29
CA LEU A 97 -0.81 -7.05 -11.85
C LEU A 97 -0.36 -8.00 -10.74
N ILE A 98 -0.62 -9.30 -10.90
CA ILE A 98 0.05 -10.35 -10.13
C ILE A 98 1.11 -10.94 -11.05
N ILE A 99 2.35 -10.99 -10.56
CA ILE A 99 3.41 -11.75 -11.20
C ILE A 99 3.62 -13.06 -10.44
N SER A 100 3.82 -14.14 -11.18
CA SER A 100 4.26 -15.42 -10.62
C SER A 100 5.68 -15.68 -11.12
N PHE A 101 6.58 -15.96 -10.19
CA PHE A 101 7.98 -16.25 -10.49
C PHE A 101 8.20 -17.75 -10.79
N GLU A 102 9.38 -18.09 -11.29
CA GLU A 102 9.75 -19.48 -11.61
C GLU A 102 9.74 -20.43 -10.39
N ASP A 103 9.95 -19.91 -9.17
CA ASP A 103 9.82 -20.69 -7.95
C ASP A 103 8.35 -20.88 -7.49
N GLY A 104 7.40 -20.29 -8.22
CA GLY A 104 5.97 -20.31 -7.90
C GLY A 104 5.56 -19.31 -6.82
N SER A 105 6.46 -18.48 -6.31
CA SER A 105 6.09 -17.34 -5.46
C SER A 105 5.40 -16.24 -6.28
N GLN A 106 4.66 -15.37 -5.60
CA GLN A 106 3.87 -14.33 -6.25
C GLN A 106 4.11 -12.96 -5.62
N ALA A 107 4.11 -11.93 -6.47
CA ALA A 107 4.14 -10.54 -6.04
C ALA A 107 3.05 -9.74 -6.73
N LEU A 108 2.57 -8.72 -6.03
CA LEU A 108 1.74 -7.66 -6.59
C LEU A 108 2.66 -6.65 -7.26
N LEU A 109 2.44 -6.40 -8.54
CA LEU A 109 3.16 -5.42 -9.34
C LEU A 109 2.29 -4.17 -9.52
N LYS A 110 2.89 -3.00 -9.29
CA LYS A 110 2.32 -1.71 -9.70
C LYS A 110 3.31 -0.98 -10.62
N PRO A 111 2.91 -0.66 -11.86
CA PRO A 111 3.76 0.07 -12.79
C PRO A 111 3.91 1.53 -12.39
N THR A 112 5.06 2.12 -12.69
CA THR A 112 5.28 3.56 -12.60
C THR A 112 4.49 4.27 -13.70
N GLU A 113 3.87 5.40 -13.38
CA GLU A 113 3.21 6.25 -14.37
C GLU A 113 4.27 7.00 -15.20
N VAL A 114 4.43 6.64 -16.47
CA VAL A 114 5.35 7.29 -17.42
C VAL A 114 4.60 7.55 -18.72
N ASN A 115 4.69 8.76 -19.27
CA ASN A 115 4.07 9.02 -20.58
C ASN A 115 4.74 10.15 -21.38
N ILE A 116 5.44 9.83 -22.49
CA ILE A 116 5.58 10.66 -23.72
C ILE A 116 5.79 9.73 -24.94
N TYR A 117 5.04 9.99 -26.03
CA TYR A 117 5.04 9.29 -27.34
C TYR A 117 6.04 9.97 -28.32
N ALA A 118 6.75 9.32 -29.25
CA ALA A 118 6.40 8.26 -30.22
C ALA A 118 7.36 7.04 -30.20
N ASP A 119 6.93 5.94 -30.84
CA ASP A 119 7.61 4.63 -31.01
C ASP A 119 7.81 3.75 -29.74
N ASN A 120 7.11 4.05 -28.64
CA ASN A 120 7.15 3.24 -27.41
C ASN A 120 6.04 2.16 -27.37
N ILE A 121 6.32 1.03 -26.71
CA ILE A 121 5.31 -0.01 -26.41
C ILE A 121 4.54 0.40 -25.16
N CYS A 122 3.20 0.33 -25.23
CA CYS A 122 2.32 0.78 -24.15
C CYS A 122 1.20 -0.22 -23.83
N PHE A 123 0.69 -0.16 -22.59
CA PHE A 123 -0.48 -0.92 -22.13
C PHE A 123 -1.26 -0.15 -21.05
N HIS A 124 -2.56 -0.42 -20.88
CA HIS A 124 -3.37 0.21 -19.81
C HIS A 124 -4.23 -0.78 -19.01
N GLY A 125 -4.35 -2.03 -19.44
CA GLY A 125 -5.15 -3.07 -18.78
C GLY A 125 -6.61 -2.67 -18.51
N HIS A 126 -7.25 -3.31 -17.52
CA HIS A 126 -8.67 -3.10 -17.18
C HIS A 126 -8.86 -2.73 -15.71
N CYS A 127 -9.23 -1.48 -15.44
CA CYS A 127 -9.56 -1.00 -14.10
C CYS A 127 -10.59 0.15 -14.11
N LYS A 128 -10.95 0.66 -12.92
CA LYS A 128 -12.03 1.65 -12.78
C LYS A 128 -11.58 3.09 -13.05
N GLN A 129 -10.32 3.40 -12.83
CA GLN A 129 -9.75 4.74 -12.95
C GLN A 129 -8.44 4.66 -13.71
N TYR A 130 -8.28 5.50 -14.72
CA TYR A 130 -7.03 5.68 -15.46
C TYR A 130 -6.51 4.43 -16.18
N CYS A 131 -7.42 3.50 -16.57
CA CYS A 131 -7.11 2.39 -17.47
C CYS A 131 -7.75 2.63 -18.84
N ASP A 132 -7.23 3.63 -19.56
CA ASP A 132 -7.63 3.98 -20.92
C ASP A 132 -6.39 4.38 -21.73
N THR A 133 -6.56 4.57 -23.03
CA THR A 133 -5.45 4.90 -23.94
C THR A 133 -4.78 6.24 -23.62
N SER A 134 -5.48 7.19 -23.01
CA SER A 134 -4.92 8.49 -22.64
C SER A 134 -4.06 8.44 -21.37
N HIS A 135 -4.22 7.40 -20.57
CA HIS A 135 -3.43 7.12 -19.36
C HIS A 135 -2.65 5.80 -19.49
N ALA A 136 -2.32 5.39 -20.72
CA ALA A 136 -1.54 4.19 -20.94
C ALA A 136 -0.14 4.34 -20.34
N ILE A 137 0.36 3.24 -19.77
CA ILE A 137 1.73 3.13 -19.30
C ILE A 137 2.59 2.76 -20.49
N CYS A 138 3.60 3.58 -20.77
CA CYS A 138 4.50 3.39 -21.87
C CYS A 138 5.93 3.14 -21.38
N GLY A 139 6.63 2.20 -22.02
CA GLY A 139 8.03 1.95 -21.75
C GLY A 139 8.96 2.98 -22.38
N GLN A 140 10.26 2.85 -22.09
CA GLN A 140 11.32 3.63 -22.71
C GLN A 140 12.39 2.72 -23.35
N PRO A 141 12.21 2.29 -24.62
CA PRO A 141 10.95 2.25 -25.38
C PRO A 141 10.08 1.03 -25.03
N VAL A 142 10.64 0.03 -24.35
CA VAL A 142 9.95 -1.23 -23.99
C VAL A 142 9.93 -1.49 -22.49
N ALA A 143 10.98 -1.08 -21.78
CA ALA A 143 11.09 -1.32 -20.34
C ALA A 143 10.23 -0.34 -19.55
N VAL A 144 9.55 -0.86 -18.53
CA VAL A 144 8.72 -0.08 -17.60
C VAL A 144 9.25 -0.34 -16.19
N GLU A 145 9.51 0.72 -15.45
CA GLU A 145 9.84 0.64 -14.02
C GLU A 145 8.59 0.26 -13.23
N VAL A 146 8.76 -0.60 -12.21
CA VAL A 146 7.66 -1.14 -11.43
C VAL A 146 8.04 -1.26 -9.96
N SER A 147 7.04 -1.20 -9.08
CA SER A 147 7.17 -1.64 -7.70
C SER A 147 6.60 -3.04 -7.52
N LEU A 148 7.31 -3.88 -6.77
CA LEU A 148 6.91 -5.25 -6.45
C LEU A 148 6.67 -5.38 -4.95
N ALA A 149 5.56 -6.03 -4.58
CA ALA A 149 5.23 -6.32 -3.18
C ALA A 149 4.86 -7.80 -3.03
N THR A 150 5.59 -8.52 -2.17
CA THR A 150 5.31 -9.94 -1.89
C THR A 150 3.86 -10.17 -1.44
N MET A 151 3.22 -11.23 -1.95
CA MET A 151 1.84 -11.53 -1.62
C MET A 151 1.70 -12.23 -0.26
N LEU A 152 0.87 -11.66 0.64
CA LEU A 152 0.56 -12.27 1.94
C LEU A 152 -0.54 -13.33 1.84
N GLN A 153 -0.25 -14.53 2.35
CA GLN A 153 -1.13 -15.72 2.34
C GLN A 153 -1.85 -15.92 3.69
N LEU A 154 -2.35 -14.83 4.26
CA LEU A 154 -3.04 -14.83 5.56
C LEU A 154 -4.49 -14.43 5.40
N GLU A 155 -5.36 -15.01 6.22
CA GLU A 155 -6.71 -14.51 6.40
C GLU A 155 -6.67 -13.13 7.07
N ARG A 156 -7.31 -12.14 6.43
CA ARG A 156 -7.25 -10.74 6.88
C ARG A 156 -8.64 -10.22 7.20
N LYS A 157 -8.75 -9.57 8.36
CA LYS A 157 -9.96 -8.82 8.73
C LYS A 157 -9.88 -7.39 8.22
N LYS A 158 -10.96 -6.93 7.58
CA LYS A 158 -11.11 -5.54 7.14
C LYS A 158 -11.81 -4.73 8.23
N TRP A 159 -11.24 -3.59 8.55
CA TRP A 159 -11.78 -2.66 9.54
C TRP A 159 -12.00 -1.30 8.91
N LYS A 160 -13.10 -0.64 9.28
CA LYS A 160 -13.35 0.74 8.88
C LYS A 160 -12.57 1.67 9.80
N ASN A 161 -11.72 2.52 9.23
CA ASN A 161 -11.05 3.58 9.97
C ASN A 161 -12.10 4.61 10.49
N PRO A 162 -12.15 4.91 11.81
CA PRO A 162 -13.05 5.93 12.35
C PRO A 162 -12.84 7.32 11.74
N TRP A 163 -11.60 7.72 11.44
CA TRP A 163 -11.27 8.99 10.78
C TRP A 163 -11.25 8.89 9.25
N ARG A 164 -12.06 8.00 8.68
CA ARG A 164 -12.20 7.91 7.23
C ARG A 164 -12.76 9.24 6.68
N ARG A 165 -12.10 9.79 5.66
CA ARG A 165 -12.56 10.98 4.93
C ARG A 165 -13.89 10.78 4.21
N SER A 166 -14.54 11.91 3.93
CA SER A 166 -15.66 11.97 3.00
C SER A 166 -15.14 12.04 1.56
N TYR A 167 -15.35 10.99 0.78
CA TYR A 167 -14.92 10.93 -0.63
C TYR A 167 -16.00 11.45 -1.61
N ARG A 168 -16.94 12.27 -1.12
CA ARG A 168 -18.03 12.82 -1.93
C ARG A 168 -17.69 14.23 -2.40
N LYS A 169 -17.62 14.44 -3.72
CA LYS A 169 -17.35 15.76 -4.34
C LYS A 169 -18.31 16.87 -3.91
N ARG A 170 -19.57 16.51 -3.58
CA ARG A 170 -20.54 17.42 -2.96
C ARG A 170 -20.51 17.17 -1.45
N ASN A 171 -19.81 18.07 -0.80
CA ASN A 171 -19.26 18.03 0.55
C ASN A 171 -20.30 17.73 1.64
N PRO A 172 -20.14 16.62 2.38
CA PRO A 172 -20.21 16.74 3.82
C PRO A 172 -18.82 16.46 4.37
N MET A 173 -18.22 17.47 5.01
CA MET A 173 -17.12 17.26 5.94
C MET A 173 -17.44 16.04 6.82
N ALA A 174 -16.46 15.18 7.02
CA ALA A 174 -16.60 14.03 7.89
C ALA A 174 -16.86 14.48 9.33
N GLU A 175 -17.47 13.63 10.14
CA GLU A 175 -17.85 13.99 11.51
C GLU A 175 -16.64 14.42 12.35
N TRP A 176 -15.51 13.75 12.15
CA TRP A 176 -14.26 14.06 12.85
C TRP A 176 -13.63 15.39 12.44
N GLU A 177 -13.98 15.93 11.26
CA GLU A 177 -13.52 17.25 10.79
C GLU A 177 -14.31 18.40 11.42
N LYS A 178 -15.48 18.12 12.01
CA LYS A 178 -16.37 19.13 12.62
C LYS A 178 -16.34 19.13 14.14
N ASN A 179 -15.91 18.03 14.73
CA ASN A 179 -16.05 17.78 16.16
C ASN A 179 -14.67 17.52 16.77
N ASP A 180 -14.13 18.50 17.48
CA ASP A 180 -12.84 18.38 18.16
C ASP A 180 -12.83 17.29 19.25
N LEU A 181 -14.01 16.95 19.80
CA LEU A 181 -14.19 15.88 20.77
C LEU A 181 -14.50 14.52 20.12
N TYR A 182 -14.30 14.36 18.82
CA TYR A 182 -14.65 13.14 18.09
C TYR A 182 -13.95 11.89 18.65
N CYS A 183 -12.70 12.00 19.11
CA CYS A 183 -12.01 10.86 19.70
C CYS A 183 -12.74 10.30 20.93
N GLN A 184 -13.43 11.13 21.72
CA GLN A 184 -14.23 10.65 22.85
C GLN A 184 -15.38 9.76 22.39
N VAL A 185 -15.97 10.06 21.24
CA VAL A 185 -17.00 9.20 20.60
C VAL A 185 -16.38 7.88 20.15
N VAL A 186 -15.17 7.91 19.59
CA VAL A 186 -14.44 6.70 19.18
C VAL A 186 -14.10 5.83 20.39
N LYS A 187 -13.60 6.42 21.48
CA LYS A 187 -13.23 5.73 22.74
C LYS A 187 -14.42 5.05 23.44
N LYS A 188 -15.68 5.42 23.14
CA LYS A 188 -16.87 4.69 23.63
C LYS A 188 -17.00 3.28 23.03
N GLN A 189 -16.35 3.01 21.91
CA GLN A 189 -16.37 1.69 21.29
C GLN A 189 -15.35 0.78 22.00
N ALA A 190 -15.76 -0.44 22.36
CA ALA A 190 -14.92 -1.39 23.11
C ALA A 190 -13.55 -1.65 22.46
N LEU A 191 -13.48 -1.62 21.13
CA LEU A 191 -12.23 -1.83 20.38
C LEU A 191 -11.21 -0.69 20.55
N TYR A 192 -11.65 0.52 20.88
CA TYR A 192 -10.82 1.74 20.91
C TYR A 192 -10.77 2.42 22.28
N ASN A 193 -11.37 1.83 23.31
CA ASN A 193 -11.37 2.39 24.67
C ASN A 193 -9.97 2.28 25.29
N ASN A 194 -9.13 3.31 25.09
CA ASN A 194 -7.73 3.38 25.56
C ASN A 194 -6.98 2.05 25.36
N SER A 195 -7.23 1.41 24.21
CA SER A 195 -6.75 0.07 23.90
C SER A 195 -5.47 0.13 23.08
N LYS A 196 -4.74 -0.99 23.02
CA LYS A 196 -3.63 -1.17 22.06
C LYS A 196 -4.04 -0.78 20.64
N ARG A 197 -5.25 -1.14 20.21
CA ARG A 197 -5.77 -0.85 18.87
C ARG A 197 -5.91 0.64 18.58
N LEU A 198 -6.21 1.47 19.58
CA LEU A 198 -6.24 2.92 19.40
C LEU A 198 -4.82 3.47 19.21
N ALA A 199 -3.87 3.00 20.02
CA ALA A 199 -2.46 3.39 19.90
C ALA A 199 -1.84 2.92 18.57
N ASP A 200 -2.12 1.69 18.13
CA ASP A 200 -1.71 1.16 16.82
C ASP A 200 -2.24 2.02 15.66
N LEU A 201 -3.45 2.58 15.82
CA LEU A 201 -4.02 3.46 14.82
C LEU A 201 -3.34 4.83 14.80
N MET A 202 -2.86 5.33 15.94
CA MET A 202 -2.04 6.55 15.97
C MET A 202 -0.70 6.35 15.30
N ASP A 203 -0.05 5.19 15.46
CA ASP A 203 1.19 4.88 14.75
C ASP A 203 0.99 4.93 13.23
N VAL A 204 -0.14 4.39 12.74
CA VAL A 204 -0.50 4.47 11.31
C VAL A 204 -0.72 5.91 10.86
N PHE A 205 -1.36 6.77 11.67
CA PHE A 205 -1.54 8.18 11.32
C PHE A 205 -0.24 8.97 11.34
N ILE A 206 0.68 8.66 12.25
CA ILE A 206 2.03 9.21 12.29
C ILE A 206 2.78 8.83 11.00
N LEU A 207 2.75 7.56 10.63
CA LEU A 207 3.34 7.09 9.37
C LEU A 207 2.69 7.76 8.15
N ASP A 208 1.36 7.79 8.09
CA ASP A 208 0.61 8.44 7.02
C ASP A 208 0.95 9.93 6.88
N PHE A 209 1.19 10.63 7.99
CA PHE A 209 1.59 12.03 7.96
C PHE A 209 3.02 12.19 7.43
N LEU A 210 3.97 11.36 7.87
CA LEU A 210 5.35 11.38 7.37
C LEU A 210 5.40 11.22 5.85
N ILE A 211 4.65 10.26 5.31
CA ILE A 211 4.64 9.95 3.87
C ILE A 211 3.63 10.78 3.04
N GLY A 212 2.76 11.56 3.71
CA GLY A 212 1.75 12.42 3.08
C GLY A 212 0.42 11.74 2.73
N GLU A 213 -0.55 12.56 2.31
CA GLU A 213 -1.90 12.11 1.94
C GLU A 213 -2.01 11.62 0.50
N GLY A 214 -3.08 10.85 0.23
CA GLY A 214 -3.59 10.61 -1.11
C GLY A 214 -3.35 9.19 -1.62
N VAL A 215 -3.72 8.99 -2.87
CA VAL A 215 -3.38 7.79 -3.64
C VAL A 215 -1.87 7.74 -3.88
N ASP A 216 -1.24 8.92 -4.00
CA ASP A 216 0.17 9.10 -4.29
C ASP A 216 0.91 9.51 -3.00
N LYS A 217 1.28 8.50 -2.21
CA LYS A 217 2.22 8.69 -1.10
C LYS A 217 3.52 9.28 -1.66
N PHE A 218 4.09 10.25 -0.96
CA PHE A 218 5.19 11.09 -1.49
C PHE A 218 4.82 11.88 -2.77
N GLY A 219 3.57 12.34 -2.90
CA GLY A 219 3.14 13.17 -4.03
C GLY A 219 3.51 14.65 -3.92
N ARG A 220 3.71 15.18 -2.71
CA ARG A 220 4.06 16.59 -2.45
C ARG A 220 5.07 16.71 -1.32
N ALA A 221 6.24 17.27 -1.61
CA ALA A 221 7.31 17.53 -0.64
C ALA A 221 7.18 18.90 0.06
N ASP A 222 6.49 19.84 -0.58
CA ASP A 222 6.32 21.24 -0.17
C ASP A 222 5.05 21.49 0.66
N HIS A 223 4.18 20.47 0.80
CA HIS A 223 2.93 20.55 1.55
C HIS A 223 2.87 19.50 2.65
N ASP A 224 2.45 19.91 3.85
CA ASP A 224 2.23 19.03 5.00
C ASP A 224 0.75 19.04 5.38
N GLU A 225 0.08 17.90 5.19
CA GLU A 225 -1.37 17.79 5.38
C GLU A 225 -1.71 17.52 6.86
N LEU A 226 -1.83 18.60 7.64
CA LEU A 226 -2.05 18.54 9.10
C LEU A 226 -3.32 17.78 9.50
N SER A 227 -4.33 17.70 8.64
CA SER A 227 -5.56 16.96 8.95
C SER A 227 -5.35 15.45 9.09
N ILE A 228 -4.21 14.91 8.62
CA ILE A 228 -3.81 13.51 8.89
C ILE A 228 -3.46 13.30 10.36
N LEU A 229 -2.89 14.31 11.04
CA LEU A 229 -2.53 14.24 12.47
C LEU A 229 -3.70 14.54 13.41
N THR A 230 -4.85 14.97 12.88
CA THR A 230 -6.06 15.23 13.69
C THR A 230 -6.40 14.10 14.67
N PRO A 231 -6.32 12.79 14.34
CA PRO A 231 -6.56 11.72 15.29
C PRO A 231 -5.60 11.76 16.49
N LEU A 232 -4.30 12.03 16.25
CA LEU A 232 -3.31 12.16 17.31
C LEU A 232 -3.61 13.38 18.20
N MET A 233 -3.95 14.51 17.57
CA MET A 233 -4.32 15.75 18.29
C MET A 233 -5.59 15.56 19.14
N GLN A 234 -6.61 14.87 18.62
CA GLN A 234 -7.88 14.66 19.32
C GLN A 234 -7.79 13.60 20.42
N CYS A 235 -6.98 12.56 20.21
CA CYS A 235 -6.91 11.42 21.13
C CYS A 235 -5.83 11.55 22.19
N CYS A 236 -4.72 12.22 21.86
CA CYS A 236 -3.50 12.31 22.63
C CYS A 236 -3.15 10.97 23.29
N PHE A 237 -3.14 9.87 22.52
CA PHE A 237 -2.93 8.51 23.03
C PHE A 237 -2.13 7.65 22.06
N LEU A 238 -0.87 7.37 22.37
CA LEU A 238 0.05 6.62 21.49
C LEU A 238 0.95 5.68 22.28
N HIS A 239 1.65 4.77 21.58
CA HIS A 239 2.62 3.88 22.23
C HIS A 239 3.84 4.66 22.71
N SER A 240 4.28 4.35 23.93
CA SER A 240 5.54 4.88 24.46
C SER A 240 6.73 4.52 23.57
N LYS A 241 6.78 3.30 23.02
CA LYS A 241 7.85 2.85 22.10
C LYS A 241 7.95 3.74 20.86
N THR A 242 6.81 4.09 20.25
CA THR A 242 6.77 4.99 19.09
C THR A 242 7.35 6.35 19.44
N PHE A 243 6.96 6.94 20.57
CA PHE A 243 7.50 8.23 21.00
C PHE A 243 9.03 8.21 21.19
N HIS A 244 9.57 7.20 21.87
CA HIS A 244 11.02 7.07 22.05
C HIS A 244 11.74 6.96 20.70
N LYS A 245 11.19 6.19 19.76
CA LYS A 245 11.79 6.06 18.42
C LYS A 245 11.76 7.37 17.64
N LEU A 246 10.65 8.11 17.70
CA LEU A 246 10.54 9.42 17.04
C LEU A 246 11.56 10.43 17.58
N VAL A 247 11.80 10.43 18.90
CA VAL A 247 12.82 11.28 19.52
C VAL A 247 14.23 10.87 19.10
N GLU A 248 14.52 9.57 19.04
CA GLU A 248 15.80 9.05 18.54
C GLU A 248 16.06 9.52 17.09
N LEU A 249 15.05 9.42 16.23
CA LEU A 249 15.11 9.83 14.82
C LEU A 249 15.27 11.35 14.61
N GLN A 250 15.09 12.16 15.65
CA GLN A 250 15.35 13.60 15.60
C GLN A 250 16.83 13.94 15.88
N HIS A 251 17.60 13.03 16.49
CA HIS A 251 19.00 13.27 16.82
C HIS A 251 19.86 13.38 15.55
N ASP A 252 20.85 14.29 15.54
CA ASP A 252 21.67 14.56 14.34
C ASP A 252 22.38 13.31 13.80
N ASP A 253 22.85 12.43 14.70
CA ASP A 253 23.49 11.15 14.34
C ASP A 253 22.52 10.13 13.69
N PHE A 254 21.21 10.29 13.88
CA PHE A 254 20.17 9.33 13.46
C PHE A 254 19.04 9.99 12.68
N LYS A 255 19.35 11.12 12.02
CA LYS A 255 18.37 11.92 11.29
C LYS A 255 17.58 11.03 10.31
N LEU A 256 16.25 11.07 10.41
CA LEU A 256 15.34 10.21 9.63
C LEU A 256 15.65 10.24 8.12
N SER A 257 15.88 11.41 7.56
CA SER A 257 16.23 11.57 6.14
C SER A 257 17.53 10.87 5.74
N ALA A 258 18.54 10.86 6.61
CA ALA A 258 19.83 10.20 6.36
C ALA A 258 19.66 8.67 6.40
N LEU A 259 18.96 8.15 7.41
CA LEU A 259 18.66 6.73 7.53
C LEU A 259 17.82 6.22 6.35
N MET A 260 16.80 6.97 5.95
CA MET A 260 15.98 6.64 4.78
C MET A 260 16.79 6.66 3.50
N ARG A 261 17.69 7.64 3.32
CA ARG A 261 18.58 7.67 2.15
C ARG A 261 19.47 6.43 2.08
N CYS A 262 20.07 6.03 3.20
CA CYS A 262 20.93 4.84 3.26
C CYS A 262 20.14 3.55 3.00
N SER A 263 18.95 3.41 3.59
CA SER A 263 18.08 2.25 3.38
C SER A 263 17.63 2.14 1.92
N LEU A 264 17.17 3.23 1.32
CA LEU A 264 16.69 3.26 -0.07
C LEU A 264 17.82 3.19 -1.12
N HIS A 265 19.08 3.32 -0.72
CA HIS A 265 20.22 3.19 -1.63
C HIS A 265 20.42 1.74 -2.10
N GLN A 266 19.91 0.77 -1.35
CA GLN A 266 20.00 -0.64 -1.69
C GLN A 266 18.99 -1.06 -2.78
N ASP A 267 17.97 -0.24 -3.03
CA ASP A 267 16.97 -0.51 -4.06
C ASP A 267 17.57 -0.30 -5.47
N PRO A 268 17.33 -1.22 -6.43
CA PRO A 268 17.81 -1.07 -7.81
C PRO A 268 17.34 0.21 -8.52
N LEU A 269 16.23 0.80 -8.08
CA LEU A 269 15.68 2.06 -8.61
C LEU A 269 16.23 3.29 -7.88
N THR A 270 17.37 3.17 -7.19
CA THR A 270 17.98 4.31 -6.52
C THR A 270 18.35 5.43 -7.52
N PRO A 271 18.02 6.71 -7.25
CA PRO A 271 17.34 7.21 -6.05
C PRO A 271 15.81 7.02 -6.08
N VAL A 272 15.27 6.33 -5.06
CA VAL A 272 13.81 6.10 -4.91
C VAL A 272 13.06 7.36 -4.47
N LEU A 273 13.66 8.17 -3.60
CA LEU A 273 13.10 9.43 -3.12
C LEU A 273 14.02 10.60 -3.45
N SER A 274 13.44 11.69 -3.95
CA SER A 274 14.14 12.96 -4.15
C SER A 274 14.61 13.58 -2.83
N ASN A 275 15.64 14.43 -2.86
CA ASN A 275 16.09 15.17 -1.67
C ASN A 275 15.00 16.01 -1.01
N ALA A 276 14.10 16.64 -1.79
CA ALA A 276 12.99 17.42 -1.24
C ALA A 276 12.06 16.58 -0.34
N HIS A 277 11.78 15.34 -0.75
CA HIS A 277 10.98 14.40 0.06
C HIS A 277 11.71 13.93 1.31
N LEU A 278 13.03 13.71 1.22
CA LEU A 278 13.86 13.36 2.38
C LEU A 278 13.87 14.49 3.41
N GLU A 279 14.04 15.75 2.99
CA GLU A 279 13.96 16.93 3.86
C GLU A 279 12.57 17.11 4.47
N ALA A 280 11.51 16.82 3.70
CA ALA A 280 10.14 16.87 4.19
C ALA A 280 9.88 15.87 5.33
N LEU A 281 10.53 14.69 5.33
CA LEU A 281 10.41 13.72 6.43
C LEU A 281 10.89 14.29 7.76
N ASP A 282 12.04 14.96 7.77
CA ASP A 282 12.57 15.58 8.99
C ASP A 282 11.67 16.71 9.49
N ARG A 283 11.18 17.56 8.59
CA ARG A 283 10.24 18.64 8.92
C ARG A 283 8.94 18.10 9.51
N ARG A 284 8.38 17.04 8.91
CA ARG A 284 7.15 16.39 9.38
C ARG A 284 7.37 15.69 10.73
N LEU A 285 8.53 15.07 10.94
CA LEU A 285 8.90 14.50 12.24
C LEU A 285 8.89 15.56 13.35
N GLU A 286 9.42 16.75 13.08
CA GLU A 286 9.38 17.86 14.04
C GLU A 286 7.95 18.28 14.40
N ILE A 287 7.05 18.37 13.40
CA ILE A 287 5.63 18.68 13.61
C ILE A 287 4.95 17.61 14.48
N ILE A 288 5.25 16.33 14.25
CA ILE A 288 4.73 15.22 15.07
C ILE A 288 5.18 15.38 16.51
N LEU A 289 6.48 15.61 16.74
CA LEU A 289 7.04 15.75 18.08
C LEU A 289 6.49 16.99 18.80
N HIS A 290 6.29 18.10 18.09
CA HIS A 290 5.61 19.27 18.64
C HIS A 290 4.16 18.94 19.05
N THR A 291 3.42 18.22 18.21
CA THR A 291 2.06 17.76 18.52
C THR A 291 2.02 16.90 19.78
N ILE A 292 2.94 15.95 19.92
CA ILE A 292 3.04 15.08 21.10
C ILE A 292 3.40 15.89 22.35
N ARG A 293 4.31 16.87 22.24
CA ARG A 293 4.65 17.77 23.37
C ARG A 293 3.42 18.53 23.87
N SER A 294 2.61 19.07 22.98
CA SER A 294 1.35 19.75 23.35
C SER A 294 0.40 18.80 24.08
N CYS A 295 0.22 17.57 23.58
CA CYS A 295 -0.57 16.54 24.27
C CYS A 295 -0.05 16.24 25.69
N ILE A 296 1.26 16.14 25.86
CA ILE A 296 1.88 15.88 27.18
C ILE A 296 1.67 17.07 28.12
N GLN A 297 1.79 18.30 27.64
CA GLN A 297 1.57 19.50 28.44
C GLN A 297 0.12 19.62 28.91
N GLU A 298 -0.85 19.26 28.06
CA GLU A 298 -2.27 19.37 28.36
C GLU A 298 -2.78 18.23 29.26
N HIS A 299 -2.35 16.99 29.01
CA HIS A 299 -2.94 15.81 29.67
C HIS A 299 -1.98 15.08 30.63
N GLY A 300 -0.69 15.40 30.62
CA GLY A 300 0.35 14.71 31.39
C GLY A 300 0.78 13.38 30.78
N MET A 301 2.05 13.00 30.98
CA MET A 301 2.66 11.82 30.34
C MET A 301 1.91 10.51 30.59
N ASN A 302 1.38 10.32 31.81
CA ASN A 302 0.70 9.07 32.19
C ASN A 302 -0.61 8.83 31.42
N ASN A 303 -1.24 9.90 30.92
CA ASN A 303 -2.49 9.80 30.17
C ASN A 303 -2.28 9.73 28.66
N VAL A 304 -1.08 10.10 28.19
CA VAL A 304 -0.73 10.14 26.77
C VAL A 304 -0.19 8.81 26.27
N PHE A 305 0.55 8.08 27.11
CA PHE A 305 1.25 6.88 26.65
C PHE A 305 0.53 5.59 27.04
N CYS A 306 0.21 4.78 26.02
CA CYS A 306 -0.06 3.37 26.18
C CYS A 306 1.25 2.67 26.55
N ARG A 307 1.22 1.89 27.64
CA ARG A 307 2.31 1.01 28.05
C ARG A 307 2.21 -0.33 27.34
#